data_AF-A0A0S9KNL9-F1
#
_entry.id   AF-A0A0S9KNL9-F1
#
_cell.length_a   1.000
_cell.length_b   1.000
_cell.length_c   1.000
_cell.angle_alpha   90.00
_cell.angle_beta   90.00
_cell.angle_gamma   90.00
#
_symmetry.space_group_name_H-M   'P 1'
#
loop_
_entity.id
_entity.type
_entity.pdbx_description
1 polymer ?
#
loop_
_entity_poly.entity_id
_entity_poly.type
_entity_poly.pdbx_seq_one_letter_code
_entity_poly.pdbx_strand_id
1 'polypeptide(L)'
;MAAIVALAGAVVGAASIGGFATGAYATFTAGPPRTVEQNVAPDVEAAPAAVGSSPLPASDNSPPAPDDGTDPFSAEYNPATTPGDPDYLSTAMLSEWFGQQEVIKECMESKGQPYLAADPRFGESPQPHGLSFEASIAFLKALNGDDIYMPSPGGGCSGVGEAAAEAAREAGTPLSGAVPTVDPGRPTPRQTQLAFEDVIRKCMAEKGHEFLGFTSSWDPTAQPSNPNLPAGMPEGLSPDQQSQWVADMDGDAGVGPAYRWQDAGCSGYATHATGNDNMH
;
A
#
# COMPACT_ATOMS: atom_id res chain seq x y z
N MET A 1 -57.19 -11.12 -15.37
CA MET A 1 -56.30 -11.47 -16.51
C MET A 1 -55.60 -10.19 -16.92
N ALA A 2 -54.39 -9.97 -16.42
CA ALA A 2 -53.54 -8.82 -16.76
C ALA A 2 -52.17 -9.38 -17.17
N ALA A 3 -51.74 -9.04 -18.37
CA ALA A 3 -50.55 -9.59 -19.00
C ALA A 3 -49.28 -8.92 -18.44
N ILE A 4 -48.35 -9.75 -17.98
CA ILE A 4 -46.99 -9.38 -17.62
C ILE A 4 -46.19 -9.33 -18.93
N VAL A 5 -45.69 -8.14 -19.29
CA VAL A 5 -44.72 -7.99 -20.38
C VAL A 5 -43.33 -8.01 -19.75
N ALA A 6 -42.63 -9.12 -19.92
CA ALA A 6 -41.22 -9.25 -19.60
C ALA A 6 -40.39 -8.69 -20.76
N LEU A 7 -39.72 -7.56 -20.55
CA LEU A 7 -38.70 -7.05 -21.46
C LEU A 7 -37.34 -7.51 -20.94
N ALA A 8 -36.82 -8.57 -21.56
CA ALA A 8 -35.43 -8.98 -21.46
C ALA A 8 -34.58 -8.03 -22.32
N GLY A 9 -33.97 -7.04 -21.69
CA GLY A 9 -32.94 -6.19 -22.29
C GLY A 9 -31.56 -6.77 -22.00
N ALA A 10 -30.91 -7.34 -23.01
CA ALA A 10 -29.50 -7.67 -22.96
C ALA A 10 -28.69 -6.36 -23.00
N VAL A 11 -28.01 -6.02 -21.91
CA VAL A 11 -27.00 -4.96 -21.88
C VAL A 11 -25.64 -5.61 -22.08
N VAL A 12 -25.10 -5.41 -23.28
CA VAL A 12 -23.67 -5.55 -23.59
C VAL A 12 -23.07 -4.17 -23.33
N GLY A 13 -22.18 -4.05 -22.34
CA GLY A 13 -21.62 -2.75 -21.96
C GLY A 13 -20.31 -2.87 -21.20
N ALA A 14 -19.23 -2.58 -21.93
CA ALA A 14 -17.94 -2.02 -21.55
C ALA A 14 -17.25 -2.47 -20.25
N ALA A 15 -16.06 -3.02 -20.46
CA ALA A 15 -15.07 -3.40 -19.46
C ALA A 15 -14.52 -2.21 -18.66
N SER A 16 -14.17 -2.53 -17.41
CA SER A 16 -13.04 -2.02 -16.63
C SER A 16 -12.90 -0.49 -16.48
N ILE A 17 -13.39 0.03 -15.35
CA ILE A 17 -12.82 1.22 -14.72
C ILE A 17 -12.49 0.86 -13.27
N GLY A 18 -11.19 0.86 -12.98
CA GLY A 18 -10.60 1.23 -11.70
C GLY A 18 -11.16 0.53 -10.47
N GLY A 19 -10.82 -0.76 -10.30
CA GLY A 19 -10.56 -1.23 -8.96
C GLY A 19 -9.38 -0.40 -8.45
N PHE A 20 -9.66 0.66 -7.70
CA PHE A 20 -8.63 1.34 -6.93
C PHE A 20 -8.00 0.24 -6.10
N ALA A 21 -6.73 -0.06 -6.41
CA ALA A 21 -5.93 -0.92 -5.60
C ALA A 21 -6.03 -0.37 -4.19
N THR A 22 -6.81 -1.05 -3.35
CA THR A 22 -6.51 -1.15 -1.93
C THR A 22 -5.01 -1.37 -1.91
N GLY A 23 -4.27 -0.35 -1.46
CA GLY A 23 -2.83 -0.45 -1.29
C GLY A 23 -2.61 -1.80 -0.63
N ALA A 24 -1.89 -2.67 -1.32
CA ALA A 24 -1.72 -4.05 -0.91
C ALA A 24 -1.06 -4.01 0.47
N TYR A 25 -1.89 -4.04 1.52
CA TYR A 25 -1.48 -4.63 2.77
C TYR A 25 -1.09 -6.03 2.36
N ALA A 26 0.20 -6.30 2.30
CA ALA A 26 0.73 -7.61 2.06
C ALA A 26 -0.02 -8.54 3.02
N THR A 27 -0.88 -9.39 2.46
CA THR A 27 -1.48 -10.49 3.20
C THR A 27 -0.34 -11.47 3.46
N PHE A 28 0.35 -11.27 4.58
CA PHE A 28 1.33 -12.22 5.08
C PHE A 28 0.59 -13.52 5.38
N THR A 29 0.70 -14.49 4.47
CA THR A 29 0.30 -15.87 4.76
C THR A 29 1.43 -16.48 5.58
N ALA A 30 1.30 -16.46 6.90
CA ALA A 30 2.23 -17.14 7.79
C ALA A 30 2.25 -18.64 7.45
N GLY A 31 3.39 -19.13 6.98
CA GLY A 31 3.66 -20.56 6.91
C GLY A 31 3.63 -21.19 8.31
N PRO A 32 3.46 -22.52 8.43
CA PRO A 32 3.41 -23.19 9.73
C PRO A 32 4.70 -22.94 10.53
N PRO A 33 4.63 -22.82 11.87
CA PRO A 33 5.78 -22.54 12.71
C PRO A 33 6.81 -23.66 12.58
N ARG A 34 8.03 -23.32 12.17
CA ARG A 34 9.15 -24.26 12.12
C ARG A 34 9.93 -24.19 13.42
N THR A 35 10.10 -25.35 14.06
CA THR A 35 10.98 -25.52 15.21
C THR A 35 12.43 -25.42 14.72
N VAL A 36 13.15 -24.36 15.11
CA VAL A 36 14.57 -24.19 14.75
C VAL A 36 15.44 -24.89 15.78
N GLU A 37 16.13 -25.94 15.36
CA GLU A 37 17.17 -26.63 16.11
C GLU A 37 18.48 -25.83 15.99
N GLN A 38 18.99 -25.33 17.11
CA GLN A 38 20.23 -24.53 17.16
C GLN A 38 21.44 -25.39 16.79
N ASN A 39 22.06 -25.11 15.64
CA ASN A 39 23.38 -25.62 15.29
C ASN A 39 24.44 -24.53 15.46
N VAL A 40 25.47 -24.85 16.25
CA VAL A 40 26.66 -24.00 16.50
C VAL A 40 27.63 -24.17 15.34
N ALA A 41 28.03 -23.06 14.70
CA ALA A 41 29.03 -23.04 13.63
C ALA A 41 30.46 -22.76 14.18
N PRO A 42 31.52 -23.27 13.54
CA PRO A 42 32.90 -22.99 13.92
C PRO A 42 33.50 -21.75 13.20
N ASP A 43 34.55 -21.23 13.83
CA ASP A 43 35.43 -20.11 13.44
C ASP A 43 35.95 -20.18 11.99
N VAL A 44 35.95 -19.04 11.27
CA VAL A 44 36.63 -18.89 9.98
C VAL A 44 37.51 -17.64 9.94
N GLU A 45 38.73 -17.89 9.47
CA GLU A 45 39.93 -17.07 9.36
C GLU A 45 39.87 -16.00 8.25
N ALA A 46 40.69 -14.95 8.39
CA ALA A 46 40.65 -13.67 7.68
C ALA A 46 41.04 -13.70 6.18
N ALA A 47 40.47 -12.76 5.42
CA ALA A 47 40.71 -12.51 3.99
C ALA A 47 41.85 -11.50 3.71
N PRO A 48 42.55 -11.57 2.54
CA PRO A 48 43.61 -10.64 2.16
C PRO A 48 43.14 -9.42 1.35
N ALA A 49 44.08 -8.47 1.21
CA ALA A 49 43.94 -7.06 0.86
C ALA A 49 43.51 -6.69 -0.59
N ALA A 50 42.97 -5.47 -0.68
CA ALA A 50 42.40 -4.79 -1.83
C ALA A 50 43.38 -4.43 -2.96
N VAL A 51 42.87 -4.40 -4.20
CA VAL A 51 43.59 -3.99 -5.41
C VAL A 51 42.88 -2.81 -6.10
N GLY A 52 43.63 -1.71 -6.25
CA GLY A 52 43.61 -0.76 -7.38
C GLY A 52 42.31 -0.08 -7.82
N SER A 53 42.11 1.17 -7.41
CA SER A 53 41.10 2.08 -7.99
C SER A 53 41.60 2.72 -9.28
N SER A 54 40.89 2.51 -10.39
CA SER A 54 41.01 3.32 -11.61
C SER A 54 40.34 4.70 -11.44
N PRO A 55 40.79 5.75 -12.15
CA PRO A 55 40.14 7.06 -12.09
C PRO A 55 38.78 6.99 -12.81
N LEU A 56 37.71 7.37 -12.10
CA LEU A 56 36.39 7.56 -12.68
C LEU A 56 36.40 8.75 -13.66
N PRO A 57 35.64 8.69 -14.76
CA PRO A 57 35.44 9.84 -15.65
C PRO A 57 34.77 10.99 -14.89
N ALA A 58 35.14 12.23 -15.26
CA ALA A 58 34.62 13.44 -14.64
C ALA A 58 33.09 13.51 -14.75
N SER A 59 32.40 13.46 -13.61
CA SER A 59 30.96 13.71 -13.52
C SER A 59 30.67 15.15 -13.97
N ASP A 60 29.73 15.27 -14.90
CA ASP A 60 29.15 16.53 -15.32
C ASP A 60 28.38 17.12 -14.11
N ASN A 61 28.95 18.14 -13.44
CA ASN A 61 28.41 18.74 -12.22
C ASN A 61 27.30 19.77 -12.49
N SER A 62 26.59 19.64 -13.62
CA SER A 62 25.43 20.48 -13.85
C SER A 62 24.33 20.07 -12.86
N PRO A 63 23.71 21.02 -12.11
CA PRO A 63 22.55 20.70 -11.31
C PRO A 63 21.51 20.05 -12.21
N PRO A 64 20.90 18.92 -11.82
CA PRO A 64 19.78 18.38 -12.57
C PRO A 64 18.71 19.48 -12.71
N ALA A 65 18.08 19.55 -13.89
CA ALA A 65 16.93 20.41 -14.07
C ALA A 65 15.88 20.10 -12.99
N PRO A 66 15.10 21.09 -12.53
CA PRO A 66 13.99 20.82 -11.62
C PRO A 66 13.10 19.74 -12.22
N ASP A 67 12.93 18.66 -11.48
CA ASP A 67 12.00 17.61 -11.82
C ASP A 67 10.58 18.21 -11.79
N ASP A 68 9.86 18.12 -12.90
CA ASP A 68 8.50 18.63 -13.02
C ASP A 68 7.45 17.62 -12.50
N GLY A 69 7.91 16.49 -11.92
CA GLY A 69 7.07 15.45 -11.36
C GLY A 69 6.39 14.59 -12.42
N THR A 70 6.78 14.73 -13.70
CA THR A 70 6.25 13.89 -14.79
C THR A 70 7.08 12.64 -15.06
N ASP A 71 8.32 12.59 -14.55
CA ASP A 71 9.13 11.39 -14.57
C ASP A 71 8.53 10.34 -13.62
N PRO A 72 8.07 9.17 -14.09
CA PRO A 72 7.49 8.14 -13.23
C PRO A 72 8.44 7.62 -12.14
N PHE A 73 9.74 7.86 -12.28
CA PHE A 73 10.75 7.48 -11.28
C PHE A 73 11.02 8.59 -10.25
N SER A 74 10.46 9.78 -10.43
CA SER A 74 10.58 10.90 -9.50
C SER A 74 9.95 10.60 -8.14
N ALA A 75 10.52 11.14 -7.08
CA ALA A 75 9.85 11.21 -5.79
C ALA A 75 8.56 12.07 -5.86
N GLU A 76 8.54 13.09 -6.70
CA GLU A 76 7.39 14.01 -6.84
C GLU A 76 6.28 13.45 -7.74
N TYR A 77 6.51 12.32 -8.40
CA TYR A 77 5.51 11.74 -9.29
C TYR A 77 4.32 11.19 -8.52
N ASN A 78 3.14 11.57 -8.98
CA ASN A 78 1.86 11.06 -8.49
C ASN A 78 0.90 10.88 -9.68
N PRO A 79 0.63 9.64 -10.10
CA PRO A 79 -0.13 9.37 -11.31
C PRO A 79 -1.58 9.85 -11.18
N ALA A 80 -2.14 9.86 -9.96
CA ALA A 80 -3.47 10.36 -9.70
C ALA A 80 -3.63 11.86 -9.99
N THR A 81 -2.52 12.60 -10.09
CA THR A 81 -2.50 14.05 -10.37
C THR A 81 -1.78 14.43 -11.67
N THR A 82 -1.14 13.49 -12.37
CA THR A 82 -0.39 13.73 -13.61
C THR A 82 -1.27 13.57 -14.85
N PRO A 83 -1.60 14.65 -15.59
CA PRO A 83 -2.44 14.53 -16.77
C PRO A 83 -1.84 13.64 -17.86
N GLY A 84 -2.64 12.72 -18.39
CA GLY A 84 -2.23 11.75 -19.41
C GLY A 84 -1.77 10.40 -18.84
N ASP A 85 -1.62 10.30 -17.52
CA ASP A 85 -1.42 9.04 -16.84
C ASP A 85 -2.70 8.16 -16.87
N PRO A 86 -2.60 6.82 -17.05
CA PRO A 86 -3.75 5.93 -16.96
C PRO A 86 -4.52 6.01 -15.63
N ASP A 87 -3.85 6.32 -14.52
CA ASP A 87 -4.45 6.40 -13.19
C ASP A 87 -4.84 7.85 -12.81
N TYR A 88 -4.75 8.80 -13.75
CA TYR A 88 -5.10 10.21 -13.52
C TYR A 88 -6.56 10.39 -13.09
N LEU A 89 -6.76 11.10 -11.97
CA LEU A 89 -8.09 11.39 -11.43
C LEU A 89 -8.56 12.78 -11.85
N SER A 90 -9.49 12.82 -12.81
CA SER A 90 -10.12 14.07 -13.23
C SER A 90 -10.92 14.71 -12.09
N THR A 91 -11.15 16.03 -12.17
CA THR A 91 -11.98 16.75 -11.18
C THR A 91 -13.39 16.17 -11.05
N ALA A 92 -13.98 15.70 -12.16
CA ALA A 92 -15.31 15.07 -12.13
C ALA A 92 -15.28 13.74 -11.36
N MET A 93 -14.26 12.91 -11.59
CA MET A 93 -14.08 11.65 -10.86
C MET A 93 -13.85 11.89 -9.37
N LEU A 94 -12.99 12.86 -9.02
CA LEU A 94 -12.77 13.24 -7.63
C LEU A 94 -14.07 13.77 -6.99
N SER A 95 -14.83 14.61 -7.70
CA SER A 95 -16.10 15.12 -7.18
C SER A 95 -17.06 13.98 -6.87
N GLU A 96 -17.21 13.00 -7.77
CA GLU A 96 -18.07 11.85 -7.54
C GLU A 96 -17.59 11.00 -6.37
N TRP A 97 -16.28 10.73 -6.32
CA TRP A 97 -15.65 9.99 -5.24
C TRP A 97 -15.91 10.64 -3.87
N PHE A 98 -15.68 11.96 -3.73
CA PHE A 98 -15.96 12.68 -2.48
C PHE A 98 -17.46 12.71 -2.16
N GLY A 99 -18.34 12.75 -3.17
CA GLY A 99 -19.78 12.60 -2.97
C GLY A 99 -20.15 11.23 -2.39
N GLN A 100 -19.53 10.17 -2.90
CA GLN A 100 -19.68 8.82 -2.35
C GLN A 100 -19.13 8.71 -0.92
N GLN A 101 -17.99 9.33 -0.62
CA GLN A 101 -17.41 9.30 0.72
C GLN A 101 -18.30 9.93 1.78
N GLU A 102 -19.03 11.01 1.48
CA GLU A 102 -19.96 11.59 2.45
C GLU A 102 -21.08 10.61 2.81
N VAL A 103 -21.58 9.81 1.85
CA VAL A 103 -22.56 8.74 2.13
C VAL A 103 -21.96 7.66 3.03
N ILE A 104 -20.73 7.24 2.75
CA ILE A 104 -20.03 6.23 3.57
C ILE A 104 -19.82 6.76 4.99
N LYS A 105 -19.36 8.00 5.12
CA LYS A 105 -19.15 8.68 6.39
C LYS A 105 -20.44 8.76 7.21
N GLU A 106 -21.55 9.21 6.62
CA GLU A 106 -22.85 9.23 7.30
C GLU A 106 -23.26 7.83 7.80
N CYS A 107 -23.06 6.80 6.98
CA CYS A 107 -23.30 5.41 7.39
C CYS A 107 -22.40 5.00 8.56
N MET A 108 -21.11 5.31 8.52
CA MET A 108 -20.15 4.97 9.58
C MET A 108 -20.46 5.69 10.90
N GLU A 109 -20.77 6.99 10.83
CA GLU A 109 -21.18 7.79 11.98
C GLU A 109 -22.47 7.25 12.61
N SER A 110 -23.44 6.80 11.81
CA SER A 110 -24.67 6.16 12.31
C SER A 110 -24.42 4.86 13.09
N LYS A 111 -23.30 4.18 12.81
CA LYS A 111 -22.84 2.98 13.51
C LYS A 111 -21.91 3.31 14.68
N GLY A 112 -21.73 4.59 15.00
CA GLY A 112 -20.81 5.06 16.04
C GLY A 112 -19.34 4.87 15.69
N GLN A 113 -19.00 4.72 14.41
CA GLN A 113 -17.63 4.59 13.96
C GLN A 113 -17.11 5.94 13.45
N PRO A 114 -15.96 6.43 13.95
CA PRO A 114 -15.29 7.59 13.37
C PRO A 114 -14.86 7.31 11.94
N TYR A 115 -14.86 8.32 11.06
CA TYR A 115 -14.43 8.20 9.66
C TYR A 115 -13.56 9.40 9.27
N LEU A 116 -12.33 9.14 8.82
CA LEU A 116 -11.43 10.19 8.34
C LEU A 116 -11.70 10.49 6.87
N ALA A 117 -11.59 11.76 6.50
CA ALA A 117 -11.56 12.15 5.10
C ALA A 117 -10.24 11.65 4.50
N ALA A 118 -10.31 10.60 3.68
CA ALA A 118 -9.19 10.14 2.87
C ALA A 118 -9.19 10.88 1.53
N ASP A 119 -8.01 11.16 0.98
CA ASP A 119 -7.86 11.63 -0.40
C ASP A 119 -7.26 10.51 -1.27
N PRO A 120 -7.97 10.05 -2.32
CA PRO A 120 -7.53 8.91 -3.12
C PRO A 120 -6.24 9.23 -3.89
N ARG A 121 -5.91 10.51 -4.07
CA ARG A 121 -4.67 10.94 -4.73
C ARG A 121 -3.43 10.63 -3.88
N PHE A 122 -3.60 10.35 -2.59
CA PHE A 122 -2.50 10.17 -1.64
C PHE A 122 -2.50 8.80 -0.96
N GLY A 123 -3.39 7.89 -1.36
CA GLY A 123 -3.47 6.55 -0.78
C GLY A 123 -3.82 6.54 0.71
N GLU A 124 -4.56 7.55 1.18
CA GLU A 124 -4.95 7.65 2.59
C GLU A 124 -5.99 6.61 2.99
N SER A 125 -5.94 6.21 4.27
CA SER A 125 -6.96 5.35 4.87
C SER A 125 -8.03 6.19 5.56
N PRO A 126 -9.32 5.87 5.42
CA PRO A 126 -10.38 6.51 6.20
C PRO A 126 -10.43 6.02 7.66
N GLN A 127 -9.66 5.00 8.01
CA GLN A 127 -9.59 4.48 9.37
C GLN A 127 -8.76 5.40 10.28
N PRO A 128 -9.26 5.77 11.47
CA PRO A 128 -8.44 6.49 12.43
C PRO A 128 -7.19 5.73 12.86
N HIS A 129 -6.15 6.48 13.18
CA HIS A 129 -4.89 5.92 13.66
C HIS A 129 -4.96 5.52 15.14
N GLY A 130 -4.09 4.57 15.54
CA GLY A 130 -3.91 4.19 16.94
C GLY A 130 -5.08 3.42 17.55
N LEU A 131 -5.93 2.81 16.71
CA LEU A 131 -6.96 1.89 17.18
C LEU A 131 -6.33 0.61 17.73
N SER A 132 -6.95 0.06 18.78
CA SER A 132 -6.66 -1.32 19.20
C SER A 132 -7.01 -2.31 18.08
N PHE A 133 -6.47 -3.52 18.13
CA PHE A 133 -6.84 -4.59 17.19
C PHE A 133 -8.36 -4.78 17.11
N GLU A 134 -9.05 -4.93 18.25
CA GLU A 134 -10.51 -5.12 18.28
C GLU A 134 -11.28 -3.94 17.71
N ALA A 135 -10.84 -2.71 17.98
CA ALA A 135 -11.47 -1.51 17.44
C ALA A 135 -11.25 -1.38 15.93
N SER A 136 -10.06 -1.74 15.44
CA SER A 136 -9.75 -1.77 14.01
C SER A 136 -10.64 -2.78 13.28
N ILE A 137 -10.78 -3.99 13.83
CA ILE A 137 -11.67 -5.01 13.26
C ILE A 137 -13.13 -4.55 13.28
N ALA A 138 -13.59 -3.89 14.35
CA ALA A 138 -14.93 -3.33 14.41
C ALA A 138 -15.17 -2.25 13.34
N PHE A 139 -14.19 -1.35 13.15
CA PHE A 139 -14.22 -0.35 12.08
C PHE A 139 -14.28 -1.01 10.70
N LEU A 140 -13.39 -1.97 10.41
CA LEU A 140 -13.34 -2.66 9.11
C LEU A 140 -14.63 -3.43 8.83
N LYS A 141 -15.24 -4.05 9.85
CA LYS A 141 -16.55 -4.70 9.69
C LYS A 141 -17.67 -3.71 9.39
N ALA A 142 -17.66 -2.55 10.03
CA ALA A 142 -18.63 -1.52 9.73
C ALA A 142 -18.46 -0.98 8.30
N LEU A 143 -17.22 -0.78 7.88
CA LEU A 143 -16.89 -0.27 6.54
C LEU A 143 -17.19 -1.30 5.45
N ASN A 144 -16.70 -2.53 5.58
CA ASN A 144 -16.68 -3.53 4.51
C ASN A 144 -17.69 -4.69 4.67
N GLY A 145 -18.33 -4.82 5.83
CA GLY A 145 -19.19 -5.96 6.18
C GLY A 145 -18.46 -7.05 6.96
N ASP A 146 -19.15 -8.18 7.22
CA ASP A 146 -18.64 -9.21 8.13
C ASP A 146 -17.37 -9.94 7.62
N ASP A 147 -17.19 -10.03 6.30
CA ASP A 147 -15.98 -10.57 5.68
C ASP A 147 -14.98 -9.44 5.39
N ILE A 148 -14.08 -9.22 6.35
CA ILE A 148 -13.05 -8.18 6.25
C ILE A 148 -11.86 -8.58 5.35
N TYR A 149 -11.71 -9.87 5.01
CA TYR A 149 -10.57 -10.38 4.23
C TYR A 149 -10.93 -10.51 2.75
N MET A 150 -12.19 -10.80 2.47
CA MET A 150 -12.77 -10.81 1.13
C MET A 150 -14.01 -9.93 1.15
N PRO A 151 -13.85 -8.60 1.15
CA PRO A 151 -14.97 -7.68 1.16
C PRO A 151 -15.91 -8.04 0.01
N SER A 152 -17.11 -8.46 0.37
CA SER A 152 -18.14 -8.77 -0.63
C SER A 152 -18.56 -7.45 -1.28
N PRO A 153 -18.69 -7.39 -2.62
CA PRO A 153 -19.28 -6.24 -3.28
C PRO A 153 -20.62 -5.89 -2.63
N GLY A 154 -20.83 -4.61 -2.27
CA GLY A 154 -22.04 -4.20 -1.56
C GLY A 154 -22.07 -4.46 -0.04
N GLY A 155 -20.96 -4.87 0.58
CA GLY A 155 -20.85 -5.07 2.03
C GLY A 155 -20.63 -3.77 2.83
N GLY A 156 -21.15 -3.73 4.07
CA GLY A 156 -20.89 -2.64 5.02
C GLY A 156 -21.35 -1.26 4.54
N CYS A 157 -20.71 -0.21 5.05
CA CYS A 157 -20.96 1.17 4.63
C CYS A 157 -20.37 1.50 3.24
N SER A 158 -19.28 0.84 2.83
CA SER A 158 -18.74 0.94 1.47
C SER A 158 -19.81 0.56 0.44
N GLY A 159 -20.52 -0.55 0.67
CA GLY A 159 -21.63 -0.99 -0.17
C GLY A 159 -22.81 -0.03 -0.23
N VAL A 160 -23.12 0.66 0.87
CA VAL A 160 -24.14 1.73 0.88
C VAL A 160 -23.71 2.89 -0.01
N GLY A 161 -22.43 3.31 0.07
CA GLY A 161 -21.87 4.34 -0.80
C GLY A 161 -21.90 3.93 -2.28
N GLU A 162 -21.47 2.70 -2.60
CA GLU A 162 -21.48 2.17 -3.98
C GLU A 162 -22.90 2.14 -4.56
N ALA A 163 -23.88 1.64 -3.80
CA ALA A 163 -25.27 1.60 -4.23
C ALA A 163 -25.86 3.00 -4.44
N ALA A 164 -25.50 3.96 -3.58
CA ALA A 164 -25.92 5.35 -3.73
C ALA A 164 -25.30 6.00 -4.98
N ALA A 165 -24.01 5.76 -5.24
CA ALA A 165 -23.32 6.27 -6.42
C ALA A 165 -23.92 5.69 -7.71
N GLU A 166 -24.19 4.38 -7.74
CA GLU A 166 -24.85 3.72 -8.87
C GLU A 166 -26.24 4.31 -9.12
N ALA A 167 -27.08 4.41 -8.08
CA ALA A 167 -28.43 4.97 -8.21
C ALA A 167 -28.41 6.42 -8.70
N ALA A 168 -27.44 7.23 -8.25
CA ALA A 168 -27.24 8.60 -8.71
C ALA A 168 -26.87 8.65 -10.21
N ARG A 169 -25.98 7.76 -10.66
CA ARG A 169 -25.61 7.60 -12.08
C ARG A 169 -26.81 7.16 -12.92
N GLU A 170 -27.58 6.17 -12.48
CA GLU A 170 -28.82 5.73 -13.16
C GLU A 170 -29.86 6.85 -13.26
N ALA A 171 -29.95 7.71 -12.25
CA ALA A 171 -30.80 8.90 -12.26
C ALA A 171 -30.27 10.05 -13.14
N GLY A 172 -29.11 9.89 -13.77
CA GLY A 172 -28.48 10.89 -14.63
C GLY A 172 -27.87 12.07 -13.87
N THR A 173 -27.73 11.97 -12.55
CA THR A 173 -27.11 12.99 -11.70
C THR A 173 -26.15 12.28 -10.73
N PRO A 174 -24.89 11.99 -11.15
CA PRO A 174 -23.90 11.36 -10.28
C PRO A 174 -23.74 12.12 -8.96
N LEU A 175 -23.29 11.40 -7.93
CA LEU A 175 -22.94 12.05 -6.66
C LEU A 175 -21.88 13.11 -6.90
N SER A 176 -21.86 14.13 -6.05
CA SER A 176 -20.90 15.22 -6.16
C SER A 176 -20.60 15.76 -4.77
N GLY A 177 -19.31 15.74 -4.43
CA GLY A 177 -18.75 16.35 -3.23
C GLY A 177 -17.72 17.41 -3.60
N ALA A 178 -17.40 18.26 -2.61
CA ALA A 178 -16.36 19.27 -2.75
C ALA A 178 -14.99 18.59 -2.86
N VAL A 179 -14.23 18.92 -3.92
CA VAL A 179 -12.86 18.43 -4.10
C VAL A 179 -11.90 19.32 -3.30
N PRO A 180 -11.19 18.79 -2.29
CA PRO A 180 -10.22 19.56 -1.54
C PRO A 180 -9.07 20.03 -2.44
N THR A 181 -8.60 21.26 -2.19
CA THR A 181 -7.36 21.75 -2.78
C THR A 181 -6.18 20.92 -2.27
N VAL A 182 -5.28 20.52 -3.16
CA VAL A 182 -4.05 19.84 -2.78
C VAL A 182 -3.14 20.84 -2.05
N ASP A 183 -2.70 20.48 -0.86
CA ASP A 183 -1.61 21.18 -0.18
C ASP A 183 -0.28 20.85 -0.91
N PRO A 184 0.42 21.84 -1.49
CA PRO A 184 1.68 21.59 -2.19
C PRO A 184 2.81 21.11 -1.26
N GLY A 185 2.68 21.26 0.06
CA GLY A 185 3.62 20.72 1.04
C GLY A 185 3.32 19.28 1.47
N ARG A 186 2.20 18.69 1.02
CA ARG A 186 1.83 17.32 1.37
C ARG A 186 2.73 16.33 0.60
N PRO A 187 3.30 15.32 1.28
CA PRO A 187 4.05 14.29 0.60
C PRO A 187 3.22 13.51 -0.43
N THR A 188 3.82 13.19 -1.57
CA THR A 188 3.25 12.27 -2.55
C THR A 188 3.23 10.83 -1.99
N PRO A 189 2.44 9.92 -2.60
CA PRO A 189 2.53 8.49 -2.29
C PRO A 189 3.96 7.95 -2.43
N ARG A 190 4.69 8.40 -3.46
CA ARG A 190 6.06 7.95 -3.71
C ARG A 190 7.05 8.46 -2.66
N GLN A 191 6.96 9.73 -2.26
CA GLN A 191 7.75 10.26 -1.14
C GLN A 191 7.47 9.50 0.16
N THR A 192 6.20 9.22 0.45
CA THR A 192 5.80 8.45 1.64
C THR A 192 6.38 7.04 1.61
N GLN A 193 6.32 6.36 0.47
CA GLN A 193 6.92 5.05 0.27
C GLN A 193 8.45 5.09 0.45
N LEU A 194 9.14 6.05 -0.20
CA LEU A 194 10.59 6.18 -0.10
C LEU A 194 11.04 6.47 1.33
N ALA A 195 10.28 7.27 2.08
CA ALA A 195 10.54 7.50 3.51
C ALA A 195 10.39 6.21 4.34
N PHE A 196 9.37 5.41 4.06
CA PHE A 196 9.19 4.10 4.71
C PHE A 196 10.33 3.13 4.37
N GLU A 197 10.70 3.04 3.08
CA GLU A 197 11.81 2.21 2.61
C GLU A 197 13.17 2.63 3.20
N ASP A 198 13.40 3.93 3.42
CA ASP A 198 14.61 4.43 4.08
C ASP A 198 14.72 3.95 5.53
N VAL A 199 13.60 3.88 6.26
CA VAL A 199 13.59 3.31 7.62
C VAL A 199 13.93 1.82 7.59
N ILE A 200 13.35 1.04 6.66
CA ILE A 200 13.68 -0.37 6.49
C ILE A 200 15.15 -0.55 6.13
N ARG A 201 15.65 0.23 5.17
CA ARG A 201 17.03 0.16 4.68
C ARG A 201 18.02 0.37 5.82
N LYS A 202 17.77 1.37 6.68
CA LYS A 202 18.60 1.63 7.87
C LYS A 202 18.57 0.46 8.85
N CYS A 203 17.39 -0.05 9.19
CA CYS A 203 17.26 -1.18 10.10
C CYS A 203 17.95 -2.45 9.56
N MET A 204 17.77 -2.76 8.27
CA MET A 204 18.41 -3.92 7.63
C MET A 204 19.94 -3.75 7.57
N ALA A 205 20.42 -2.54 7.27
CA ALA A 205 21.85 -2.24 7.27
C ALA A 205 22.49 -2.43 8.65
N GLU A 206 21.81 -2.04 9.73
CA GLU A 206 22.25 -2.27 11.11
C GLU A 206 22.37 -3.76 11.45
N LYS A 207 21.56 -4.61 10.81
CA LYS A 207 21.61 -6.07 10.91
C LYS A 207 22.58 -6.72 9.92
N GLY A 208 23.30 -5.93 9.13
CA GLY A 208 24.28 -6.42 8.15
C GLY A 208 23.67 -6.89 6.83
N HIS A 209 22.44 -6.50 6.53
CA HIS A 209 21.75 -6.84 5.31
C HIS A 209 21.58 -5.63 4.39
N GLU A 210 21.72 -5.85 3.08
CA GLU A 210 21.27 -4.88 2.08
C GLU A 210 19.76 -5.03 1.85
N PHE A 211 19.09 -3.89 1.67
CA PHE A 211 17.69 -3.81 1.25
C PHE A 211 17.63 -2.94 0.00
N LEU A 212 17.10 -3.49 -1.09
CA LEU A 212 17.08 -2.83 -2.39
C LEU A 212 15.90 -1.84 -2.54
N GLY A 213 14.92 -1.87 -1.64
CA GLY A 213 13.63 -1.18 -1.82
C GLY A 213 12.55 -2.17 -2.25
N PHE A 214 11.28 -1.80 -2.11
CA PHE A 214 10.24 -2.65 -2.69
C PHE A 214 10.29 -2.50 -4.20
N THR A 215 10.31 -3.64 -4.89
CA THR A 215 10.15 -3.71 -6.35
C THR A 215 8.72 -3.36 -6.68
N SER A 216 8.44 -2.08 -6.61
CA SER A 216 7.10 -1.54 -6.72
C SER A 216 6.68 -1.44 -8.17
N SER A 217 5.37 -1.31 -8.40
CA SER A 217 4.79 -0.99 -9.71
C SER A 217 5.39 0.27 -10.34
N TRP A 218 6.04 1.12 -9.54
CA TRP A 218 6.70 2.37 -9.95
C TRP A 218 8.04 2.15 -10.68
N ASP A 219 8.68 1.01 -10.48
CA ASP A 219 9.91 0.66 -11.22
C ASP A 219 9.86 -0.78 -11.73
N PRO A 220 9.23 -1.01 -12.91
CA PRO A 220 9.18 -2.32 -13.51
C PRO A 220 10.56 -2.85 -13.94
N THR A 221 11.58 -1.99 -14.00
CA THR A 221 12.95 -2.39 -14.33
C THR A 221 13.73 -2.89 -13.13
N ALA A 222 13.27 -2.58 -11.91
CA ALA A 222 13.82 -3.08 -10.66
C ALA A 222 13.30 -4.47 -10.24
N GLN A 223 12.49 -5.14 -11.07
CA GLN A 223 12.03 -6.49 -10.78
C GLN A 223 13.23 -7.45 -10.67
N PRO A 224 13.28 -8.32 -9.65
CA PRO A 224 14.38 -9.26 -9.52
C PRO A 224 14.37 -10.22 -10.71
N SER A 225 15.55 -10.64 -11.15
CA SER A 225 15.64 -11.67 -12.20
C SER A 225 15.06 -13.00 -11.72
N ASN A 226 15.05 -13.23 -10.41
CA ASN A 226 14.35 -14.34 -9.76
C ASN A 226 13.04 -13.87 -9.09
N PRO A 227 11.86 -14.19 -9.66
CA PRO A 227 10.57 -13.79 -9.10
C PRO A 227 10.20 -14.52 -7.80
N ASN A 228 10.99 -15.51 -7.36
CA ASN A 228 10.77 -16.21 -6.10
C ASN A 228 11.49 -15.57 -4.91
N LEU A 229 12.29 -14.53 -5.12
CA LEU A 229 12.91 -13.80 -4.01
C LEU A 229 11.89 -12.83 -3.39
N PRO A 230 11.88 -12.69 -2.05
CA PRO A 230 11.14 -11.62 -1.38
C PRO A 230 11.52 -10.24 -1.93
N ALA A 231 10.53 -9.34 -2.00
CA ALA A 231 10.74 -7.99 -2.48
C ALA A 231 11.84 -7.27 -1.67
N GLY A 232 12.77 -6.63 -2.38
CA GLY A 232 13.89 -5.90 -1.78
C GLY A 232 15.07 -6.75 -1.29
N MET A 233 14.99 -8.08 -1.39
CA MET A 233 16.11 -8.97 -1.10
C MET A 233 17.14 -8.95 -2.25
N PRO A 234 18.45 -8.81 -1.95
CA PRO A 234 19.51 -8.95 -2.95
C PRO A 234 19.57 -10.36 -3.55
N GLU A 235 19.99 -10.43 -4.81
CA GLU A 235 20.28 -11.71 -5.46
C GLU A 235 21.61 -12.32 -4.97
N GLY A 236 21.80 -13.61 -5.23
CA GLY A 236 23.07 -14.29 -4.95
C GLY A 236 23.31 -14.68 -3.49
N LEU A 237 22.36 -14.39 -2.59
CA LEU A 237 22.40 -14.90 -1.21
C LEU A 237 22.26 -16.42 -1.18
N SER A 238 23.03 -17.08 -0.30
CA SER A 238 22.84 -18.50 0.00
C SER A 238 21.48 -18.75 0.67
N PRO A 239 20.94 -19.99 0.66
CA PRO A 239 19.66 -20.29 1.32
C PRO A 239 19.60 -19.89 2.80
N ASP A 240 20.70 -20.05 3.53
CA ASP A 240 20.79 -19.66 4.94
C ASP A 240 20.77 -18.12 5.09
N GLN A 241 21.48 -17.41 4.20
CA GLN A 241 21.47 -15.94 4.18
C GLN A 241 20.09 -15.38 3.81
N GLN A 242 19.38 -16.00 2.86
CA GLN A 242 18.01 -15.62 2.53
C GLN A 242 17.07 -15.82 3.72
N SER A 243 17.21 -16.95 4.42
CA SER A 243 16.39 -17.26 5.60
C SER A 243 16.64 -16.25 6.73
N GLN A 244 17.89 -15.88 6.99
CA GLN A 244 18.24 -14.86 7.98
C GLN A 244 17.70 -13.49 7.57
N TRP A 245 17.86 -13.10 6.30
CA TRP A 245 17.34 -11.84 5.77
C TRP A 245 15.82 -11.74 5.98
N VAL A 246 15.06 -12.82 5.70
CA VAL A 246 13.60 -12.85 5.91
C VAL A 246 13.26 -12.73 7.39
N ALA A 247 13.96 -13.47 8.26
CA ALA A 247 13.74 -13.39 9.69
C ALA A 247 13.99 -11.98 10.24
N ASP A 248 14.99 -11.27 9.73
CA ASP A 248 15.30 -9.91 10.14
C ASP A 248 14.35 -8.85 9.54
N MET A 249 13.87 -9.08 8.31
CA MET A 249 12.90 -8.22 7.63
C MET A 249 11.51 -8.31 8.27
N ASP A 250 10.99 -9.53 8.46
CA ASP A 250 9.59 -9.77 8.83
C ASP A 250 9.39 -10.17 10.29
N GLY A 251 10.43 -10.65 10.97
CA GLY A 251 10.36 -11.09 12.36
C GLY A 251 9.45 -12.32 12.59
N ASP A 252 8.94 -12.43 13.82
CA ASP A 252 8.03 -13.48 14.31
C ASP A 252 6.89 -12.90 15.17
N ALA A 253 6.32 -11.76 14.77
CA ALA A 253 5.25 -11.10 15.53
C ALA A 253 3.91 -11.84 15.55
N GLY A 254 3.76 -12.90 14.77
CA GLY A 254 2.46 -13.51 14.52
C GLY A 254 1.45 -12.53 13.91
N VAL A 255 0.17 -12.71 14.22
CA VAL A 255 -0.94 -11.89 13.70
C VAL A 255 -1.96 -11.61 14.80
N GLY A 256 -2.87 -10.67 14.55
CA GLY A 256 -4.04 -10.45 15.39
C GLY A 256 -3.74 -9.68 16.68
N PRO A 257 -4.50 -9.91 17.78
CA PRO A 257 -4.29 -9.22 19.06
C PRO A 257 -2.91 -9.47 19.71
N ALA A 258 -2.24 -10.54 19.28
CA ALA A 258 -0.90 -10.89 19.74
C ALA A 258 0.21 -10.16 18.97
N TYR A 259 -0.12 -9.48 17.87
CA TYR A 259 0.85 -8.76 17.05
C TYR A 259 1.59 -7.69 17.88
N ARG A 260 2.91 -7.67 17.78
CA ARG A 260 3.78 -6.65 18.37
C ARG A 260 4.77 -6.20 17.30
N TRP A 261 4.81 -4.90 17.03
CA TRP A 261 5.73 -4.37 16.01
C TRP A 261 7.20 -4.68 16.33
N GLN A 262 7.56 -4.78 17.61
CA GLN A 262 8.91 -5.10 18.07
C GLN A 262 9.37 -6.48 17.60
N ASP A 263 8.42 -7.39 17.45
CA ASP A 263 8.67 -8.77 17.05
C ASP A 263 8.54 -8.92 15.53
N ALA A 264 8.16 -7.88 14.78
CA ALA A 264 7.86 -7.93 13.33
C ALA A 264 9.03 -7.47 12.44
N GLY A 265 10.26 -7.59 12.96
CA GLY A 265 11.48 -7.25 12.21
C GLY A 265 11.56 -5.79 11.79
N CYS A 266 12.34 -5.53 10.74
CA CYS A 266 12.53 -4.18 10.20
C CYS A 266 11.27 -3.61 9.54
N SER A 267 10.44 -4.46 8.94
CA SER A 267 9.16 -4.06 8.34
C SER A 267 8.20 -3.53 9.42
N GLY A 268 8.01 -4.29 10.51
CA GLY A 268 7.17 -3.87 11.62
C GLY A 268 7.69 -2.62 12.34
N TYR A 269 9.00 -2.52 12.54
CA TYR A 269 9.61 -1.30 13.06
C TYR A 269 9.33 -0.10 12.17
N ALA A 270 9.48 -0.23 10.85
CA ALA A 270 9.18 0.85 9.92
C ALA A 270 7.70 1.27 9.99
N THR A 271 6.79 0.30 10.06
CA THR A 271 5.34 0.58 10.18
C THR A 271 5.03 1.39 11.44
N HIS A 272 5.66 1.02 12.57
CA HIS A 272 5.56 1.77 13.81
C HIS A 272 6.19 3.17 13.70
N ALA A 273 7.42 3.26 13.22
CA ALA A 273 8.17 4.51 13.14
C ALA A 273 7.53 5.55 12.21
N THR A 274 6.81 5.09 11.17
CA THR A 274 6.07 5.98 10.26
C THR A 274 4.61 6.23 10.68
N GLY A 275 4.16 5.69 11.82
CA GLY A 275 2.80 5.88 12.33
C GLY A 275 1.70 5.17 11.53
N ASN A 276 2.08 4.14 10.78
CA ASN A 276 1.16 3.31 9.98
C ASN A 276 0.68 2.07 10.75
N ASP A 277 1.06 1.94 12.01
CA ASP A 277 0.73 0.84 12.90
C ASP A 277 -0.63 1.04 13.55
N ASN A 278 -1.68 0.75 12.78
CA ASN A 278 -2.99 0.50 13.35
C ASN A 278 -3.04 -0.98 13.77
N MET A 279 -3.65 -1.28 14.92
CA MET A 279 -3.82 -2.64 15.52
C MET A 279 -2.78 -3.08 16.59
N HIS A 280 -2.66 -2.31 17.68
CA HIS A 280 -2.00 -2.75 18.92
C HIS A 280 -2.95 -3.37 19.95
#